data_AF-G9NA56-F1
#
_entry.id   AF-G9NA56-F1
#
_cell.length_a   1.000
_cell.length_b   1.000
_cell.length_c   1.000
_cell.angle_alpha   90.00
_cell.angle_beta   90.00
_cell.angle_gamma   90.00
#
_symmetry.space_group_name_H-M   'P 1'
#
loop_
_entity.id
_entity.type
_entity.pdbx_description
1 polymer ?
#
loop_
_entity_poly.entity_id
_entity_poly.type
_entity_poly.pdbx_seq_one_letter_code
_entity_poly.pdbx_strand_id
1 'polypeptide(L)'
;MEEVGLGPNGGLIYCFEFLMENLDWLTEALDSLTEEYLIIIDMPGQIELYTHIPILPTLVKFLSQSGALDIRLAAVYLLEATFVVDRAKFFAGTLSAMSAMLMLEVPHINVLSKMDLIKDQVKKKDLKRFLTPDVALLDDDPLERSRRITEGPEGEDDESVPPDEKSQVMKGASFRRLNRAVAGLIESFSMINYLKLDVTDEDSVGGILSHIDDCIQYHEAQDPKEPDDEQEYDEAD
;
A
#
# COMPACT_ATOMS: atom_id res chain seq x y z
N MET A 1 15.39 9.51 -24.00
CA MET A 1 16.23 9.90 -22.84
C MET A 1 17.33 10.87 -23.24
N GLU A 2 18.15 10.58 -24.26
CA GLU A 2 19.17 11.53 -24.76
C GLU A 2 18.57 12.79 -25.41
N GLU A 3 17.40 12.69 -26.06
CA GLU A 3 16.77 13.84 -26.76
C GLU A 3 16.26 14.95 -25.83
N VAL A 4 15.87 14.62 -24.59
CA VAL A 4 15.34 15.58 -23.59
C VAL A 4 16.32 15.85 -22.45
N GLY A 5 17.46 15.15 -22.40
CA GLY A 5 18.49 15.34 -21.37
C GLY A 5 18.05 15.02 -19.93
N LEU A 6 16.96 14.27 -19.75
CA LEU A 6 16.40 13.92 -18.44
C LEU A 6 17.03 12.63 -17.89
N GLY A 7 17.26 12.60 -16.58
CA GLY A 7 17.64 11.38 -15.86
C GLY A 7 16.46 10.40 -15.72
N PRO A 8 16.69 9.19 -15.17
CA PRO A 8 15.67 8.13 -15.07
C PRO A 8 14.34 8.55 -14.46
N ASN A 9 14.36 9.19 -13.29
CA ASN A 9 13.15 9.65 -12.61
C ASN A 9 12.49 10.84 -13.33
N GLY A 10 13.29 11.75 -13.89
CA GLY A 10 12.78 12.88 -14.67
C GLY A 10 12.09 12.43 -15.97
N GLY A 11 12.63 11.40 -16.61
CA GLY A 11 12.02 10.78 -17.79
C GLY A 11 10.67 10.13 -17.47
N LEU A 12 10.53 9.48 -16.31
CA LEU A 12 9.26 8.91 -15.87
C LEU A 12 8.19 9.97 -15.62
N ILE A 13 8.55 11.04 -14.91
CA ILE A 13 7.63 12.18 -14.68
C ILE A 13 7.17 12.75 -16.02
N TYR A 14 8.09 12.99 -16.95
CA TYR A 14 7.76 13.48 -18.28
C TYR A 14 6.81 12.54 -19.04
N CYS A 15 7.01 11.22 -18.97
CA CYS A 15 6.10 10.25 -19.61
C CYS A 15 4.69 10.33 -19.02
N PHE A 16 4.58 10.51 -17.71
CA PHE A 16 3.29 10.68 -17.05
C PHE A 16 2.63 12.01 -17.39
N GLU A 17 3.37 13.11 -17.40
CA GLU A 17 2.85 14.42 -17.84
C GLU A 17 2.34 14.34 -19.28
N PHE A 18 3.10 13.70 -20.17
CA PHE A 18 2.68 13.46 -21.55
C PHE A 18 1.43 12.58 -21.65
N LEU A 19 1.33 11.51 -20.85
CA LEU A 19 0.14 10.68 -20.77
C LEU A 19 -1.08 11.49 -20.31
N MET A 20 -0.92 12.35 -19.30
CA MET A 20 -1.99 13.20 -18.78
C MET A 20 -2.50 14.21 -19.82
N GLU A 21 -1.66 14.65 -20.75
CA GLU A 21 -2.07 15.51 -21.87
C GLU A 21 -2.79 14.75 -23.00
N ASN A 22 -2.72 13.41 -23.01
CA ASN A 22 -3.21 12.55 -24.10
C ASN A 22 -4.11 11.41 -23.59
N LEU A 23 -4.97 11.70 -22.60
CA LEU A 23 -5.83 10.69 -21.98
C LEU A 23 -6.89 10.10 -22.93
N ASP A 24 -7.27 10.82 -23.99
CA ASP A 24 -8.20 10.31 -25.02
C ASP A 24 -7.69 9.03 -25.66
N TRP A 25 -6.37 8.91 -25.88
CA TRP A 25 -5.76 7.68 -26.40
C TRP A 25 -5.97 6.49 -25.45
N LEU A 26 -5.92 6.73 -24.14
CA LEU A 26 -6.15 5.69 -23.13
C LEU A 26 -7.63 5.30 -23.09
N THR A 27 -8.53 6.28 -23.17
CA THR A 27 -9.97 6.01 -23.25
C THR A 27 -10.31 5.16 -24.46
N GLU A 28 -9.87 5.53 -25.66
CA GLU A 28 -10.15 4.75 -26.88
C GLU A 28 -9.63 3.32 -26.80
N ALA A 29 -8.47 3.11 -26.14
CA ALA A 29 -7.91 1.78 -25.95
C ALA A 29 -8.72 0.92 -24.97
N LEU A 30 -9.32 1.54 -23.95
CA LEU A 30 -10.07 0.87 -22.89
C LEU A 30 -11.58 0.75 -23.20
N ASP A 31 -12.14 1.61 -24.07
CA ASP A 31 -13.57 1.65 -24.43
C ASP A 31 -14.09 0.32 -25.00
N SER A 32 -13.22 -0.45 -25.65
CA SER A 32 -13.57 -1.79 -26.16
C SER A 32 -13.66 -2.87 -25.08
N LEU A 33 -13.19 -2.60 -23.85
CA LEU A 33 -13.21 -3.54 -22.74
C LEU A 33 -14.51 -3.37 -21.97
N THR A 34 -15.34 -4.41 -21.98
CA THR A 34 -16.60 -4.44 -21.24
C THR A 34 -16.37 -4.75 -19.75
N GLU A 35 -17.42 -4.59 -18.95
CA GLU A 35 -17.48 -4.95 -17.53
C GLU A 35 -17.09 -6.42 -17.24
N GLU A 36 -17.05 -7.27 -18.27
CA GLU A 36 -16.63 -8.68 -18.20
C GLU A 36 -15.10 -8.86 -18.01
N TYR A 37 -14.29 -7.84 -18.26
CA TYR A 37 -12.84 -7.95 -18.21
C TYR A 37 -12.25 -7.42 -16.90
N LEU A 38 -11.31 -8.17 -16.33
CA LEU A 38 -10.42 -7.67 -15.29
C LEU A 38 -9.24 -6.92 -15.93
N ILE A 39 -9.13 -5.62 -15.68
CA ILE A 39 -8.05 -4.78 -16.18
C ILE A 39 -6.93 -4.70 -15.13
N ILE A 40 -5.73 -5.16 -15.49
CA ILE A 40 -4.54 -5.07 -14.64
C ILE A 40 -3.62 -4.01 -15.21
N ILE A 41 -3.37 -2.95 -14.43
CA ILE A 41 -2.45 -1.87 -14.78
C ILE A 41 -1.15 -2.10 -14.00
N ASP A 42 -0.07 -2.41 -14.72
CA ASP A 42 1.27 -2.46 -14.13
C ASP A 42 1.82 -1.04 -14.00
N MET A 43 2.10 -0.65 -12.77
CA MET A 43 2.46 0.72 -12.43
C MET A 43 3.98 0.83 -12.17
N PRO A 44 4.64 1.98 -12.49
CA PRO A 44 6.08 2.11 -12.35
C PRO A 44 6.58 1.93 -10.92
N GLY A 45 7.75 1.30 -10.74
CA GLY A 45 8.26 0.92 -9.41
C GLY A 45 8.76 2.06 -8.52
N GLN A 46 8.75 3.31 -8.99
CA GLN A 46 9.24 4.49 -8.27
C GLN A 46 8.19 5.01 -7.30
N ILE A 47 8.47 4.87 -6.00
CA ILE A 47 7.50 5.12 -4.93
C ILE A 47 7.10 6.60 -4.80
N GLU A 48 7.96 7.51 -5.23
CA GLU A 48 7.74 8.96 -5.15
C GLU A 48 6.54 9.42 -5.98
N LEU A 49 6.19 8.66 -7.03
CA LEU A 49 5.01 8.91 -7.86
C LEU A 49 3.69 8.71 -7.12
N TYR A 50 3.69 7.88 -6.06
CA TYR A 50 2.50 7.53 -5.29
C TYR A 50 2.39 8.32 -3.99
N THR A 51 3.50 8.89 -3.49
CA THR A 51 3.50 9.55 -2.19
C THR A 51 3.44 11.08 -2.28
N HIS A 52 4.03 11.71 -3.29
CA HIS A 52 4.24 13.17 -3.27
C HIS A 52 3.92 13.91 -4.57
N ILE A 53 3.79 13.21 -5.70
CA ILE A 53 3.48 13.81 -7.01
C ILE A 53 2.00 13.56 -7.34
N PRO A 54 1.16 14.59 -7.51
CA PRO A 54 -0.30 14.41 -7.67
C PRO A 54 -0.73 14.01 -9.10
N ILE A 55 0.11 13.27 -9.83
CA ILE A 55 -0.26 12.78 -11.18
C ILE A 55 -1.18 11.56 -11.07
N LEU A 56 -0.81 10.58 -10.24
CA LEU A 56 -1.59 9.34 -10.10
C LEU A 56 -3.02 9.54 -9.54
N PRO A 57 -3.26 10.40 -8.54
CA PRO A 57 -4.63 10.67 -8.09
C PRO A 57 -5.50 11.26 -9.20
N THR A 58 -4.91 12.06 -10.09
CA THR A 58 -5.62 12.63 -11.24
C THR A 58 -5.95 11.54 -12.28
N LEU A 59 -5.01 10.64 -12.56
CA LEU A 59 -5.23 9.50 -13.45
C LEU A 59 -6.29 8.54 -12.90
N VAL A 60 -6.21 8.20 -11.60
CA VAL A 60 -7.20 7.35 -10.93
C VAL A 60 -8.58 7.98 -11.01
N LYS A 61 -8.71 9.29 -10.71
CA LYS A 61 -9.98 10.01 -10.84
C LYS A 61 -10.51 9.99 -12.26
N PHE A 62 -9.66 10.16 -13.26
CA PHE A 62 -10.07 10.08 -14.67
C PHE A 62 -10.61 8.69 -15.03
N LEU A 63 -9.93 7.63 -14.61
CA LEU A 63 -10.34 6.25 -14.89
C LEU A 63 -11.62 5.84 -14.15
N SER A 64 -11.84 6.37 -12.94
CA SER A 64 -13.01 6.06 -12.11
C SER A 64 -14.15 7.07 -12.24
N GLN A 65 -14.03 8.08 -13.11
CA GLN A 65 -15.07 9.10 -13.24
C GLN A 65 -16.26 8.52 -14.00
N SER A 66 -17.45 8.70 -13.45
CA SER A 66 -18.71 8.31 -14.08
C SER A 66 -18.83 8.99 -15.45
N GLY A 67 -18.96 8.19 -16.50
CA GLY A 67 -18.87 8.63 -17.89
C GLY A 67 -18.29 7.56 -18.80
N ALA A 68 -17.26 7.90 -19.58
CA ALA A 68 -16.77 7.07 -20.68
C ALA A 68 -16.09 5.75 -20.27
N LEU A 69 -15.55 5.64 -19.05
CA LEU A 69 -14.85 4.44 -18.59
C LEU A 69 -15.49 3.81 -17.34
N ASP A 70 -15.92 4.63 -16.38
CA ASP A 70 -16.56 4.23 -15.11
C ASP A 70 -15.95 2.95 -14.48
N ILE A 71 -14.62 2.88 -14.44
CA ILE A 71 -13.91 1.69 -13.99
C ILE A 71 -13.87 1.67 -12.46
N ARG A 72 -14.37 0.59 -11.86
CA ARG A 72 -14.19 0.32 -10.44
C ARG A 72 -12.75 -0.13 -10.20
N LEU A 73 -11.98 0.69 -9.49
CA LEU A 73 -10.56 0.49 -9.25
C LEU A 73 -10.27 0.06 -7.82
N ALA A 74 -9.27 -0.81 -7.67
CA ALA A 74 -8.60 -1.08 -6.41
C ALA A 74 -7.08 -1.06 -6.61
N ALA A 75 -6.35 -0.56 -5.63
CA ALA A 75 -4.89 -0.56 -5.62
C ALA A 75 -4.36 -1.75 -4.85
N VAL A 76 -3.51 -2.58 -5.47
CA VAL A 76 -2.83 -3.69 -4.81
C VAL A 76 -1.39 -3.29 -4.51
N TYR A 77 -1.08 -3.06 -3.24
CA TYR A 77 0.24 -2.63 -2.80
C TYR A 77 1.08 -3.81 -2.34
N LEU A 78 2.17 -4.06 -3.06
CA LEU A 78 3.07 -5.18 -2.80
C LEU A 78 4.25 -4.72 -1.93
N LEU A 79 4.25 -5.12 -0.66
CA LEU A 79 5.41 -5.02 0.21
C LEU A 79 6.19 -6.34 0.16
N GLU A 80 7.50 -6.32 -0.03
CA GLU A 80 8.28 -7.56 -0.06
C GLU A 80 8.38 -8.21 1.33
N ALA A 81 8.14 -9.52 1.42
CA ALA A 81 8.15 -10.26 2.69
C ALA A 81 9.49 -10.22 3.43
N THR A 82 10.61 -9.95 2.74
CA THR A 82 11.93 -9.76 3.36
C THR A 82 11.96 -8.55 4.31
N PHE A 83 11.03 -7.60 4.18
CA PHE A 83 10.89 -6.49 5.11
C PHE A 83 10.49 -6.96 6.51
N VAL A 84 9.80 -8.10 6.63
CA VAL A 84 9.40 -8.68 7.93
C VAL A 84 10.61 -9.10 8.77
N VAL A 85 11.75 -9.38 8.14
CA VAL A 85 12.99 -9.77 8.83
C VAL A 85 13.53 -8.63 9.71
N ASP A 86 13.32 -7.38 9.29
CA ASP A 86 13.77 -6.18 9.98
C ASP A 86 12.55 -5.31 10.31
N ARG A 87 12.22 -5.22 11.60
CA ARG A 87 11.01 -4.50 12.04
C ARG A 87 11.02 -3.03 11.63
N ALA A 88 12.17 -2.36 11.65
CA ALA A 88 12.25 -0.97 11.25
C ALA A 88 11.94 -0.81 9.75
N LYS A 89 12.44 -1.73 8.91
CA LYS A 89 12.09 -1.76 7.49
C LYS A 89 10.62 -2.05 7.28
N PHE A 90 10.06 -3.03 7.99
CA PHE A 90 8.63 -3.35 7.93
C PHE A 90 7.76 -2.13 8.23
N PHE A 91 8.00 -1.44 9.36
CA PHE A 91 7.26 -0.24 9.71
C PHE A 91 7.44 0.89 8.69
N ALA A 92 8.64 1.09 8.15
CA ALA A 92 8.86 2.07 7.08
C ALA A 92 8.05 1.73 5.81
N GLY A 93 7.99 0.45 5.43
CA GLY A 93 7.16 -0.04 4.33
C GLY A 93 5.67 0.18 4.57
N THR A 94 5.19 -0.10 5.78
CA THR A 94 3.79 0.12 6.18
C THR A 94 3.41 1.61 6.13
N LEU A 95 4.29 2.51 6.58
CA LEU A 95 4.04 3.95 6.46
C LEU A 95 3.98 4.41 5.01
N SER A 96 4.82 3.82 4.16
CA SER A 96 4.80 4.12 2.74
C SER A 96 3.49 3.64 2.09
N ALA A 97 3.02 2.44 2.43
CA ALA A 97 1.72 1.93 2.00
C ALA A 97 0.58 2.86 2.47
N MET A 98 0.63 3.32 3.72
CA MET A 98 -0.34 4.29 4.26
C MET A 98 -0.34 5.60 3.47
N SER A 99 0.84 6.12 3.15
CA SER A 99 0.97 7.35 2.37
C SER A 99 0.40 7.19 0.97
N ALA A 100 0.63 6.05 0.31
CA ALA A 100 0.07 5.76 -1.01
C ALA A 100 -1.46 5.62 -0.94
N MET A 101 -1.98 4.94 0.08
CA MET A 101 -3.42 4.80 0.32
C MET A 101 -4.12 6.15 0.47
N LEU A 102 -3.54 7.07 1.27
CA LEU A 102 -4.09 8.41 1.45
C LEU A 102 -4.03 9.26 0.18
N MET A 103 -3.02 9.08 -0.65
CA MET A 103 -2.84 9.84 -1.89
C MET A 103 -3.74 9.34 -3.02
N LEU A 104 -3.88 8.02 -3.19
CA LEU A 104 -4.63 7.42 -4.30
C LEU A 104 -6.15 7.46 -4.09
N GLU A 105 -6.62 7.55 -2.84
CA GLU A 105 -8.05 7.67 -2.49
C GLU A 105 -8.94 6.53 -3.04
N VAL A 106 -8.39 5.33 -3.24
CA VAL A 106 -9.12 4.13 -3.70
C VAL A 106 -9.00 2.98 -2.69
N PRO A 107 -9.90 1.97 -2.74
CA PRO A 107 -9.72 0.73 -1.99
C PRO A 107 -8.31 0.17 -2.16
N HIS A 108 -7.62 -0.08 -1.05
CA HIS A 108 -6.20 -0.40 -1.05
C HIS A 108 -5.95 -1.75 -0.36
N ILE A 109 -5.49 -2.73 -1.12
CA ILE A 109 -5.22 -4.08 -0.67
C ILE A 109 -3.72 -4.22 -0.45
N ASN A 110 -3.29 -4.36 0.80
CA ASN A 110 -1.88 -4.53 1.12
C ASN A 110 -1.51 -6.00 1.09
N VAL A 111 -0.42 -6.33 0.39
CA VAL A 111 0.03 -7.71 0.17
C VAL A 111 1.50 -7.83 0.51
N LEU A 112 1.83 -8.80 1.36
CA LEU A 112 3.21 -9.26 1.54
C LEU A 112 3.56 -10.23 0.40
N SER A 113 4.35 -9.74 -0.54
CA SER A 113 4.82 -10.49 -1.71
C SER A 113 6.06 -11.33 -1.43
N LYS A 114 6.34 -12.31 -2.28
CA LYS A 114 7.54 -13.19 -2.19
C LYS A 114 7.64 -13.95 -0.85
N MET A 115 6.50 -14.42 -0.34
CA MET A 115 6.44 -15.16 0.93
C MET A 115 7.25 -16.47 0.91
N ASP A 116 7.50 -17.01 -0.29
CA ASP A 116 8.37 -18.16 -0.54
C ASP A 116 9.81 -17.94 -0.05
N LEU A 117 10.32 -16.70 -0.09
CA LEU A 117 11.71 -16.38 0.27
C LEU A 117 11.98 -16.39 1.79
N ILE A 118 10.94 -16.30 2.62
CA ILE A 118 11.10 -16.18 4.09
C ILE A 118 10.61 -17.39 4.87
N LYS A 119 10.19 -18.47 4.19
CA LYS A 119 9.63 -19.70 4.80
C LYS A 119 10.51 -20.28 5.91
N ASP A 120 11.83 -20.22 5.74
CA ASP A 120 12.81 -20.79 6.68
C ASP A 120 13.42 -19.76 7.64
N GLN A 121 13.16 -18.46 7.42
CA GLN A 121 13.76 -17.38 8.21
C GLN A 121 12.88 -16.95 9.38
N VAL A 122 11.55 -17.00 9.20
CA VAL A 122 10.58 -16.52 10.19
C VAL A 122 9.59 -17.63 10.51
N LYS A 123 9.37 -17.89 11.80
CA LYS A 123 8.37 -18.88 12.22
C LYS A 123 6.98 -18.40 11.84
N LYS A 124 6.12 -19.31 11.35
CA LYS A 124 4.72 -19.01 10.99
C LYS A 124 3.91 -18.32 12.09
N LYS A 125 4.20 -18.60 13.36
CA LYS A 125 3.55 -17.94 14.51
C LYS A 125 3.91 -16.46 14.59
N ASP A 126 5.17 -16.13 14.37
CA ASP A 126 5.67 -14.76 14.47
C ASP A 126 5.19 -13.94 13.28
N LEU A 127 5.13 -14.56 12.08
CA LEU A 127 4.61 -13.93 10.86
C LEU A 127 3.17 -13.41 11.01
N LYS A 128 2.30 -14.11 11.76
CA LYS A 128 0.92 -13.65 11.99
C LYS A 128 0.86 -12.26 12.62
N ARG A 129 1.87 -11.90 13.39
CA ARG A 129 1.94 -10.59 14.06
C ARG A 129 2.32 -9.46 13.11
N PHE A 130 2.90 -9.78 11.96
CA PHE A 130 3.21 -8.79 10.91
C PHE A 130 2.06 -8.60 9.93
N LEU A 131 1.00 -9.42 10.02
CA LEU A 131 -0.19 -9.22 9.19
C LEU A 131 -1.02 -8.03 9.67
N THR A 132 -0.96 -7.75 10.97
CA THR A 132 -1.59 -6.60 11.60
C THR A 132 -0.52 -5.87 12.40
N PRO A 133 0.08 -4.79 11.86
CA PRO A 133 1.13 -4.05 12.54
C PRO A 133 0.65 -3.53 13.89
N ASP A 134 1.38 -3.87 14.95
CA ASP A 134 1.09 -3.50 16.33
C ASP A 134 2.36 -2.87 16.93
N VAL A 135 2.19 -1.83 17.75
CA VAL A 135 3.26 -1.21 18.56
C VAL A 135 4.07 -2.25 19.32
N ALA A 136 3.44 -3.33 19.80
CA ALA A 136 4.11 -4.43 20.50
C ALA A 136 5.20 -5.12 19.66
N LEU A 137 5.18 -5.01 18.32
CA LEU A 137 6.26 -5.51 17.48
C LEU A 137 7.57 -4.79 17.78
N LEU A 138 7.55 -3.47 17.99
CA LEU A 138 8.75 -2.68 18.31
C LEU A 138 9.37 -3.12 19.64
N ASP A 139 8.53 -3.43 20.64
CA ASP A 139 8.97 -3.87 21.96
C ASP A 139 9.60 -5.27 21.93
N ASP A 140 9.21 -6.08 20.95
CA ASP A 140 9.71 -7.44 20.77
C ASP A 140 10.96 -7.52 19.91
N ASP A 141 11.55 -6.39 19.53
CA ASP A 141 12.82 -6.37 18.84
C ASP A 141 13.94 -7.00 19.68
N PRO A 142 14.68 -8.01 19.18
CA PRO A 142 15.82 -8.59 19.90
C PRO A 142 16.84 -7.56 20.37
N LEU A 143 17.05 -6.48 19.61
CA LEU A 143 17.95 -5.39 19.99
C LEU A 143 17.38 -4.60 21.17
N GLU A 144 16.10 -4.24 21.13
CA GLU A 144 15.44 -3.53 22.23
C GLU A 144 15.33 -4.38 23.50
N ARG A 145 15.02 -5.67 23.36
CA ARG A 145 15.01 -6.62 24.48
C ARG A 145 16.39 -6.75 25.12
N SER A 146 17.44 -6.88 24.31
CA SER A 146 18.82 -6.97 24.80
C SER A 146 19.21 -5.69 25.54
N ARG A 147 18.86 -4.52 24.99
CA ARG A 147 19.10 -3.23 25.65
C ARG A 147 18.42 -3.14 27.01
N ARG A 148 17.11 -3.44 27.09
CA ARG A 148 16.37 -3.41 28.37
C ARG A 148 16.96 -4.32 29.42
N ILE A 149 17.43 -5.50 29.03
CA ILE A 149 18.12 -6.42 29.95
C ILE A 149 19.42 -5.80 30.46
N THR A 150 20.15 -5.07 29.61
CA THR A 150 21.45 -4.48 29.95
C THR A 150 21.32 -3.21 30.80
N GLU A 151 20.32 -2.36 30.51
CA GLU A 151 20.16 -1.05 31.16
C GLU A 151 19.20 -1.09 32.37
N GLY A 152 18.41 -2.14 32.52
CA GLY A 152 17.49 -2.30 33.64
C GLY A 152 16.40 -1.20 33.71
N PRO A 153 15.73 -1.02 34.86
CA PRO A 153 14.68 -0.01 35.02
C PRO A 153 15.19 1.44 34.92
N GLU A 154 16.49 1.69 35.04
CA GLU A 154 17.10 3.02 34.84
C GLU A 154 17.30 3.37 33.34
N GLY A 155 17.08 2.41 32.43
CA GLY A 155 17.16 2.58 30.97
C GLY A 155 15.83 2.89 30.28
N GLU A 156 14.75 3.04 31.04
CA GLU A 156 13.48 3.52 30.52
C GLU A 156 13.57 4.99 30.11
N ASP A 157 12.92 5.31 29.00
CA ASP A 157 12.96 6.66 28.44
C ASP A 157 12.13 7.60 29.32
N ASP A 158 12.77 8.63 29.89
CA ASP A 158 12.06 9.64 30.68
C ASP A 158 11.21 10.53 29.74
N GLU A 159 9.92 10.21 29.66
CA GLU A 159 8.96 10.94 28.81
C GLU A 159 8.67 12.38 29.28
N SER A 160 9.03 12.72 30.51
CA SER A 160 8.86 14.07 31.07
C SER A 160 9.87 15.08 30.50
N VAL A 161 10.97 14.58 29.93
CA VAL A 161 12.03 15.37 29.33
C VAL A 161 11.72 15.68 27.86
N PRO A 162 11.99 16.90 27.38
CA PRO A 162 11.82 17.25 25.97
C PRO A 162 12.63 16.32 25.03
N PRO A 163 12.04 15.85 23.92
CA PRO A 163 12.68 14.90 23.02
C PRO A 163 13.87 15.50 22.25
N ASP A 164 14.02 16.82 22.17
CA ASP A 164 15.13 17.51 21.54
C ASP A 164 16.37 17.66 22.45
N GLU A 165 16.28 17.22 23.71
CA GLU A 165 17.42 17.29 24.61
C GLU A 165 18.58 16.38 24.14
N LYS A 166 19.80 16.92 24.11
CA LYS A 166 20.99 16.21 23.62
C LYS A 166 21.22 14.86 24.31
N SER A 167 20.90 14.76 25.60
CA SER A 167 21.05 13.53 26.38
C SER A 167 20.12 12.42 25.87
N GLN A 168 18.86 12.76 25.56
CA GLN A 168 17.83 11.87 25.02
C GLN A 168 18.17 11.43 23.59
N VAL A 169 18.61 12.38 22.75
CA VAL A 169 18.98 12.11 21.35
C VAL A 169 20.19 11.17 21.30
N MET A 170 21.23 11.42 22.10
CA MET A 170 22.43 10.58 22.15
C MET A 170 22.16 9.16 22.67
N LYS A 171 21.16 8.99 23.55
CA LYS A 171 20.69 7.67 24.05
C LYS A 171 19.70 6.98 23.11
N GLY A 172 19.29 7.65 22.03
CA GLY A 172 18.29 7.13 21.09
C GLY A 172 16.84 7.15 21.60
N ALA A 173 16.60 7.70 22.80
CA ALA A 173 15.29 7.72 23.46
C ALA A 173 14.26 8.53 22.66
N SER A 174 14.68 9.66 22.11
CA SER A 174 13.85 10.50 21.23
C SER A 174 13.37 9.74 19.99
N PHE A 175 14.25 8.93 19.38
CA PHE A 175 13.91 8.12 18.21
C PHE A 175 12.98 6.96 18.56
N ARG A 176 13.16 6.32 19.73
CA ARG A 176 12.24 5.28 20.21
C ARG A 176 10.86 5.83 20.47
N ARG A 177 10.76 7.00 21.12
CA ARG A 177 9.49 7.69 21.34
C ARG A 177 8.80 8.05 20.03
N LEU A 178 9.56 8.53 19.04
CA LEU A 178 9.05 8.77 17.68
C LEU A 178 8.53 7.48 17.04
N ASN A 179 9.33 6.41 17.02
CA ASN A 179 8.95 5.14 16.43
C ASN A 179 7.69 4.55 17.08
N ARG A 180 7.56 4.66 18.42
CA ARG A 180 6.35 4.24 19.14
C ARG A 180 5.13 5.08 18.75
N ALA A 181 5.28 6.40 18.63
CA ALA A 181 4.19 7.27 18.18
C ALA A 181 3.76 6.93 16.74
N VAL A 182 4.72 6.66 15.87
CA VAL A 182 4.50 6.25 14.47
C VAL A 182 3.81 4.90 14.38
N ALA A 183 4.24 3.90 15.17
CA ALA A 183 3.54 2.61 15.23
C ALA A 183 2.14 2.75 15.83
N GLY A 184 1.96 3.62 16.83
CA GLY A 184 0.66 3.91 17.42
C GLY A 184 -0.30 4.56 16.42
N LEU A 185 0.22 5.37 15.49
CA LEU A 185 -0.57 5.91 14.38
C LEU A 185 -1.09 4.78 13.48
N ILE A 186 -0.22 3.86 13.07
CA ILE A 186 -0.59 2.71 12.23
C ILE A 186 -1.65 1.84 12.92
N GLU A 187 -1.46 1.53 14.21
CA GLU A 187 -2.39 0.74 15.01
C GLU A 187 -3.75 1.45 15.14
N SER A 188 -3.74 2.74 15.48
CA SER A 188 -4.95 3.55 15.69
C SER A 188 -5.81 3.63 14.45
N PHE A 189 -5.18 3.67 13.28
CA PHE A 189 -5.92 3.70 12.03
C PHE A 189 -6.43 2.32 11.61
N SER A 190 -5.93 1.21 12.17
CA SER A 190 -6.37 -0.18 11.88
C SER A 190 -6.54 -0.53 10.38
N MET A 191 -6.02 0.33 9.49
CA MET A 191 -6.35 0.34 8.06
C MET A 191 -5.44 -0.58 7.26
N ILE A 192 -4.36 -1.07 7.87
CA ILE A 192 -3.31 -1.78 7.14
C ILE A 192 -3.21 -3.20 7.66
N ASN A 193 -3.96 -4.08 7.01
CA ASN A 193 -3.78 -5.52 7.12
C ASN A 193 -3.11 -6.04 5.86
N TYR A 194 -2.20 -7.00 6.02
CA TYR A 194 -1.52 -7.63 4.90
C TYR A 194 -2.11 -9.01 4.60
N LEU A 195 -2.40 -9.25 3.33
CA LEU A 195 -2.56 -10.59 2.78
C LEU A 195 -1.18 -11.17 2.46
N LYS A 196 -1.05 -12.50 2.50
CA LYS A 196 0.20 -13.18 2.14
C LYS A 196 0.09 -13.65 0.70
N LEU A 197 1.09 -13.36 -0.12
CA LEU A 197 1.23 -13.87 -1.47
C LEU A 197 2.42 -14.81 -1.55
N ASP A 198 2.12 -16.09 -1.69
CA ASP A 198 3.08 -17.13 -2.04
C ASP A 198 2.75 -17.65 -3.44
N VAL A 199 3.62 -17.36 -4.41
CA VAL A 199 3.42 -17.76 -5.82
C VAL A 199 3.43 -19.27 -6.01
N THR A 200 3.95 -20.03 -5.04
CA THR A 200 3.97 -21.50 -5.09
C THR A 200 2.69 -22.13 -4.51
N ASP A 201 1.77 -21.32 -3.99
CA ASP A 201 0.53 -21.74 -3.32
C ASP A 201 -0.68 -21.15 -4.06
N GLU A 202 -1.38 -21.97 -4.84
CA GLU A 202 -2.56 -21.54 -5.62
C GLU A 202 -3.67 -20.98 -4.72
N ASP A 203 -3.85 -21.52 -3.51
CA ASP A 203 -4.85 -21.03 -2.55
C ASP A 203 -4.50 -19.62 -2.07
N SER A 204 -3.20 -19.31 -1.93
CA SER A 204 -2.72 -17.98 -1.57
C SER A 204 -3.03 -16.96 -2.66
N VAL A 205 -2.84 -17.32 -3.92
CA VAL A 205 -3.12 -16.45 -5.08
C VAL A 205 -4.64 -16.27 -5.23
N GLY A 206 -5.39 -17.37 -5.19
CA GLY A 206 -6.85 -17.35 -5.30
C GLY A 206 -7.52 -16.53 -4.19
N GLY A 207 -7.01 -16.59 -2.96
CA GLY A 207 -7.49 -15.75 -1.87
C GLY A 207 -7.30 -14.26 -2.11
N ILE A 208 -6.17 -13.85 -2.70
CA ILE A 208 -5.93 -12.44 -3.06
C ILE A 208 -6.84 -11.99 -4.19
N LEU A 209 -7.02 -12.84 -5.22
CA LEU A 209 -7.95 -12.54 -6.32
C LEU A 209 -9.37 -12.36 -5.81
N SER A 210 -9.86 -13.26 -4.94
CA SER A 210 -11.17 -13.12 -4.31
C SER A 210 -11.33 -11.81 -3.54
N HIS A 211 -10.28 -11.37 -2.82
CA HIS A 211 -10.30 -10.07 -2.14
C HIS A 211 -10.34 -8.88 -3.11
N ILE A 212 -9.65 -8.97 -4.25
CA ILE A 212 -9.69 -7.95 -5.31
C ILE A 212 -11.09 -7.90 -5.91
N ASP A 213 -11.65 -9.05 -6.27
CA ASP A 213 -12.99 -9.19 -6.87
C ASP A 213 -14.06 -8.61 -5.94
N ASP A 214 -13.99 -8.90 -4.63
CA ASP A 214 -14.88 -8.33 -3.63
C ASP A 214 -14.71 -6.80 -3.53
N CYS A 215 -13.47 -6.29 -3.56
CA CYS A 215 -13.19 -4.86 -3.45
C CYS A 215 -13.71 -4.05 -4.65
N ILE A 216 -13.62 -4.59 -5.86
CA ILE A 216 -14.12 -3.94 -7.08
C ILE A 216 -15.54 -4.38 -7.43
N GLN A 217 -16.17 -5.23 -6.61
CA GLN A 217 -17.50 -5.82 -6.83
C GLN A 217 -17.63 -6.50 -8.21
N TYR A 218 -16.57 -7.19 -8.65
CA TYR A 218 -16.49 -7.77 -10.00
C TYR A 218 -17.66 -8.72 -10.28
N HIS A 219 -17.94 -9.65 -9.35
CA HIS A 219 -19.02 -10.64 -9.51
C HIS A 219 -20.42 -10.02 -9.62
N GLU A 220 -20.69 -8.93 -8.90
CA GLU A 220 -21.98 -8.22 -8.98
C GLU A 220 -22.20 -7.59 -10.35
N ALA A 221 -21.15 -7.13 -11.03
CA ALA A 221 -21.26 -6.67 -12.42
C ALA A 221 -21.41 -7.81 -13.44
N GLN A 222 -21.12 -9.05 -13.06
CA GLN A 222 -21.36 -10.21 -13.91
C GLN A 222 -22.77 -10.78 -13.76
N ASP A 223 -23.57 -10.31 -12.79
CA ASP A 223 -24.93 -10.80 -12.60
C ASP A 223 -25.82 -10.37 -13.78
N PRO A 224 -26.75 -11.23 -14.24
CA PRO A 224 -27.67 -10.85 -15.31
C PRO A 224 -28.53 -9.66 -14.88
N LYS A 225 -28.40 -8.53 -15.60
CA LYS A 225 -29.22 -7.33 -15.38
C LYS A 225 -30.70 -7.67 -15.62
N GLU A 226 -31.59 -7.31 -14.71
CA GLU A 226 -33.02 -7.56 -14.91
C GLU A 226 -33.54 -6.65 -16.03
N PRO A 227 -34.48 -7.11 -16.89
CA PRO A 227 -34.90 -6.36 -18.07
C PRO A 227 -35.59 -5.01 -17.80
N ASP A 228 -35.89 -4.68 -16.53
CA ASP A 228 -36.44 -3.38 -16.12
C ASP A 228 -35.39 -2.43 -15.51
N ASP A 229 -34.15 -2.87 -15.24
CA ASP A 229 -33.08 -2.01 -14.68
C ASP A 229 -32.56 -0.97 -15.69
N GLU A 230 -32.70 -1.25 -17.00
CA GLU A 230 -32.31 -0.32 -18.07
C GLU A 230 -33.28 0.86 -18.23
N GLN A 231 -34.53 0.75 -17.75
CA GLN A 231 -35.56 1.79 -17.93
C GLN A 231 -35.42 2.94 -16.93
N GLU A 232 -34.76 2.73 -15.77
CA GLU A 232 -34.66 3.75 -14.72
C GLU A 232 -33.58 4.81 -15.00
N TYR A 233 -32.61 4.52 -15.88
CA TYR A 233 -31.54 5.45 -16.26
C TYR A 233 -31.91 6.37 -17.43
N ASP A 234 -32.86 5.98 -18.28
CA ASP A 234 -33.29 6.77 -19.45
C ASP A 234 -34.41 7.79 -19.14
N GLU A 235 -35.02 7.75 -17.95
CA GLU A 235 -36.09 8.68 -17.55
C GLU A 235 -35.61 9.91 -16.75
N ALA A 236 -34.30 10.04 -16.52
CA ALA A 236 -33.70 11.15 -15.77
C ALA A 236 -32.94 12.15 -16.66
N ASP A 237 -33.57 12.63 -17.75
CA ASP A 237 -33.16 13.80 -18.54
C ASP A 237 -34.10 15.01 -18.33
#